data_AF-A0A416ZJA6-F1
#
_entry.id   AF-A0A416ZJA6-F1
#
_cell.length_a   1.000
_cell.length_b   1.000
_cell.length_c   1.000
_cell.angle_alpha   90.00
_cell.angle_beta   90.00
_cell.angle_gamma   90.00
#
_symmetry.space_group_name_H-M   'P 1'
#
loop_
_entity.id
_entity.type
_entity.pdbx_description
1 polymer ?
#
loop_
_entity_poly.entity_id
_entity_poly.type
_entity_poly.pdbx_seq_one_letter_code
_entity_poly.pdbx_strand_id
1 'polypeptide(L)'
;MKKYQCPCCGYFTYNVPANEDCGYICPVCFWENDPFIASDNEPSDSNHGITLKEAKFNFSKFGACEKEMLCYVRSPRDDEKEIS
;
A
#
# COMPACT_ATOMS: atom_id res chain seq x y z
N MET A 1 3.59 18.93 4.91
CA MET A 1 2.55 18.45 3.97
C MET A 1 1.72 17.42 4.71
N LYS A 2 0.39 17.41 4.54
CA LYS A 2 -0.46 16.38 5.12
C LYS A 2 -0.14 15.05 4.44
N LYS A 3 -0.03 13.96 5.22
CA LYS A 3 0.15 12.61 4.69
C LYS A 3 -1.10 11.78 4.87
N TYR A 4 -1.26 10.76 4.03
CA TYR A 4 -2.39 9.85 4.00
C TYR A 4 -1.90 8.41 4.10
N GLN A 5 -2.75 7.55 4.65
CA GLN A 5 -2.41 6.15 4.87
C GLN A 5 -2.39 5.37 3.56
N CYS A 6 -1.39 4.51 3.43
CA CYS A 6 -1.44 3.44 2.45
C CYS A 6 -2.61 2.50 2.76
N PRO A 7 -3.48 2.19 1.78
CA PRO A 7 -4.60 1.30 2.02
C PRO A 7 -4.14 -0.12 2.39
N CYS A 8 -2.95 -0.54 1.98
CA CYS A 8 -2.40 -1.87 2.31
C CYS A 8 -1.77 -1.93 3.71
N CYS A 9 -0.80 -1.07 4.01
CA CYS A 9 0.00 -1.18 5.25
C CYS A 9 -0.37 -0.20 6.37
N GLY A 10 -1.26 0.77 6.12
CA GLY A 10 -1.70 1.73 7.13
C GLY A 10 -0.72 2.87 7.46
N TYR A 11 0.55 2.77 7.03
CA TYR A 11 1.54 3.84 7.21
C TYR A 11 1.26 5.07 6.33
N PHE A 12 1.57 6.25 6.86
CA PHE A 12 1.34 7.55 6.23
C PHE A 12 2.40 7.84 5.16
N THR A 13 2.29 7.20 3.99
CA THR A 13 3.26 7.30 2.90
C THR A 13 2.76 8.10 1.70
N TYR A 14 1.46 8.36 1.62
CA TYR A 14 0.83 9.05 0.50
C TYR A 14 0.81 10.56 0.75
N ASN A 15 0.97 11.35 -0.31
CA ASN A 15 0.93 12.81 -0.23
C ASN A 15 -0.45 13.40 -0.54
N VAL A 16 -1.33 12.61 -1.15
CA VAL A 16 -2.73 12.92 -1.45
C VAL A 16 -3.62 11.73 -1.05
N PRO A 17 -4.95 11.87 -0.97
CA PRO A 17 -5.85 10.74 -0.73
C PRO A 17 -5.66 9.60 -1.74
N ALA A 18 -5.88 8.35 -1.31
CA ALA A 18 -5.70 7.18 -2.18
C ALA A 18 -6.58 7.22 -3.44
N ASN A 19 -7.77 7.81 -3.40
CA ASN A 19 -8.64 7.96 -4.58
C ASN A 19 -8.12 9.02 -5.59
N GLU A 20 -7.03 9.73 -5.28
CA GLU A 20 -6.41 10.76 -6.11
C GLU A 20 -4.97 10.39 -6.55
N ASP A 21 -4.38 9.31 -6.00
CA ASP A 21 -2.95 8.97 -6.18
C ASP A 21 -2.74 7.76 -7.12
N CYS A 22 -3.07 7.88 -8.40
CA CYS A 22 -3.01 6.74 -9.33
C CYS A 22 -1.57 6.25 -9.56
N GLY A 23 -1.30 4.96 -9.31
CA GLY A 23 -0.01 4.30 -9.60
C GLY A 23 1.09 4.58 -8.58
N TYR A 24 0.80 5.25 -7.46
CA TYR A 24 1.82 5.43 -6.41
C TYR A 24 2.18 4.11 -5.74
N ILE A 25 3.47 3.76 -5.74
CA ILE A 25 3.96 2.54 -5.11
C ILE A 25 4.40 2.85 -3.68
N CYS A 26 3.73 2.26 -2.70
CA CYS A 26 4.08 2.45 -1.30
C CYS A 26 5.44 1.80 -0.99
N PRO A 27 6.47 2.54 -0.53
CA PRO A 27 7.80 1.98 -0.28
C PRO A 27 7.87 1.05 0.94
N VAL A 28 6.82 1.00 1.76
CA VAL A 28 6.78 0.16 2.97
C VAL A 28 6.18 -1.23 2.70
N CYS A 29 5.29 -1.34 1.73
CA CYS A 29 4.64 -2.63 1.42
C CYS A 29 4.66 -2.99 -0.06
N PHE A 30 5.09 -2.09 -0.93
CA PHE A 30 5.14 -2.25 -2.38
C PHE A 30 3.78 -2.38 -3.10
N TRP A 31 2.66 -2.05 -2.42
CA TRP A 31 1.37 -1.92 -3.08
C TRP A 31 1.39 -0.73 -4.05
N GLU A 32 1.10 -0.98 -5.33
CA GLU A 32 0.82 0.07 -6.32
C GLU A 32 -0.64 0.51 -6.18
N ASN A 33 -0.86 1.81 -5.95
CA ASN A 33 -2.19 2.30 -5.68
C ASN A 33 -3.08 2.24 -6.92
N ASP A 34 -4.17 1.51 -6.80
CA ASP A 34 -5.18 1.35 -7.82
C ASP A 34 -6.49 1.99 -7.34
N PRO A 35 -6.73 3.27 -7.67
CA PRO A 35 -7.94 3.97 -7.24
C PRO A 35 -9.21 3.51 -7.97
N PHE A 36 -9.10 2.59 -8.93
CA PHE A 36 -10.21 2.16 -9.78
C PHE A 36 -10.90 0.90 -9.27
N ILE A 37 -10.30 0.15 -8.34
CA ILE A 37 -10.97 -0.98 -7.69
C ILE A 37 -12.14 -0.48 -6.84
N ALA A 38 -13.32 -1.10 -6.99
CA ALA A 38 -14.52 -0.73 -6.27
C ALA A 38 -14.57 -1.29 -4.84
N SER A 39 -13.72 -2.28 -4.52
CA SER A 39 -13.64 -2.85 -3.17
C SER A 39 -12.32 -3.56 -2.89
N ASP A 40 -12.03 -3.81 -1.61
CA ASP A 40 -10.88 -4.59 -1.16
C ASP A 40 -10.81 -6.04 -1.69
N ASN A 41 -11.93 -6.60 -2.20
CA ASN A 41 -11.99 -7.95 -2.75
C ASN A 41 -11.90 -7.97 -4.29
N GLU A 42 -11.81 -6.81 -4.92
CA GLU A 42 -11.64 -6.72 -6.37
C GLU A 42 -10.15 -6.88 -6.71
N PRO A 43 -9.80 -7.74 -7.69
CA PRO A 43 -8.44 -7.87 -8.20
C PRO A 43 -7.93 -6.53 -8.75
N SER A 44 -6.70 -6.15 -8.40
CA SER A 44 -6.04 -4.99 -9.00
C SER A 44 -5.17 -5.41 -10.18
N ASP A 45 -5.45 -4.85 -11.35
CA ASP A 45 -4.62 -5.05 -12.55
C ASP A 45 -3.18 -4.54 -12.35
N SER A 46 -3.03 -3.49 -11.53
CA SER A 46 -1.73 -2.90 -11.18
C SER A 46 -0.88 -3.81 -10.28
N ASN A 47 -1.50 -4.78 -9.59
CA ASN A 47 -0.83 -5.65 -8.61
C ASN A 47 -0.97 -7.13 -8.99
N HIS A 48 -0.79 -7.46 -10.26
CA HIS A 48 -0.81 -8.85 -10.76
C HIS A 48 -2.10 -9.63 -10.45
N GLY A 49 -3.22 -8.93 -10.26
CA GLY A 49 -4.51 -9.53 -9.96
C GLY A 49 -4.74 -9.93 -8.51
N ILE A 50 -3.84 -9.60 -7.58
CA ILE A 50 -4.15 -9.78 -6.15
C ILE A 50 -5.13 -8.70 -5.67
N THR A 51 -5.90 -9.05 -4.66
CA THR A 51 -6.83 -8.11 -4.01
C THR A 51 -6.12 -7.31 -2.93
N LEU A 52 -6.63 -6.11 -2.61
CA LEU A 52 -6.11 -5.30 -1.49
C LEU A 52 -6.25 -6.05 -0.15
N LYS A 53 -7.28 -6.89 0.00
CA LYS A 53 -7.45 -7.76 1.17
C LYS A 53 -6.32 -8.77 1.31
N GLU A 54 -5.91 -9.41 0.21
CA GLU A 54 -4.76 -10.31 0.21
C GLU A 54 -3.46 -9.56 0.50
N ALA A 55 -3.27 -8.38 -0.10
CA ALA A 55 -2.12 -7.52 0.18
C ALA A 55 -2.01 -7.14 1.67
N LYS A 56 -3.12 -6.77 2.31
CA LYS A 56 -3.18 -6.51 3.76
C LYS A 56 -2.77 -7.73 4.59
N PHE A 57 -3.29 -8.91 4.24
CA PHE A 57 -2.95 -10.17 4.91
C PHE A 57 -1.47 -10.52 4.74
N ASN A 58 -0.96 -10.39 3.52
CA ASN A 58 0.44 -10.61 3.15
C ASN A 58 1.38 -9.66 3.90
N PHE A 59 1.02 -8.38 3.98
CA PHE A 59 1.80 -7.39 4.71
C PHE A 59 1.90 -7.75 6.19
N SER A 60 0.79 -8.15 6.82
CA SER A 60 0.80 -8.64 8.21
C SER A 60 1.68 -9.88 8.40
N LYS A 61 1.71 -10.77 7.41
CA LYS A 61 2.44 -12.05 7.48
C LYS A 61 3.94 -11.91 7.25
N PHE A 62 4.36 -11.06 6.32
CA PHE A 62 5.77 -10.97 5.92
C PHE A 62 6.28 -9.55 5.59
N GLY A 63 5.44 -8.52 5.61
CA GLY A 63 5.88 -7.12 5.46
C GLY A 63 5.87 -6.56 4.04
N ALA A 64 5.25 -7.24 3.07
CA ALA A 64 5.04 -6.74 1.71
C ALA A 64 3.65 -7.16 1.17
N CYS A 65 3.16 -6.53 0.11
CA CYS A 65 1.89 -6.87 -0.53
C CYS A 65 1.93 -8.25 -1.21
N GLU A 66 3.12 -8.64 -1.72
CA GLU A 66 3.45 -9.95 -2.26
C GLU A 66 4.83 -10.37 -1.73
N LYS A 67 5.06 -11.67 -1.60
CA LYS A 67 6.28 -12.19 -0.94
C LYS A 67 7.53 -11.85 -1.75
N GLU A 68 7.39 -11.84 -3.07
CA GLU A 68 8.41 -11.53 -4.06
C GLU A 68 8.84 -10.06 -3.97
N MET A 69 7.97 -9.18 -3.47
CA MET A 69 8.24 -7.75 -3.35
C MET A 69 9.03 -7.36 -2.10
N LEU A 70 9.33 -8.33 -1.22
CA LEU A 70 10.14 -8.12 -0.02
C LEU A 70 11.52 -7.49 -0.31
N CYS A 71 12.09 -7.74 -1.49
CA CYS A 71 13.38 -7.16 -1.86
C CYS A 71 13.32 -5.65 -2.17
N TYR A 72 12.12 -5.08 -2.32
CA TYR A 72 11.92 -3.67 -2.66
C TYR A 72 11.34 -2.82 -1.50
N VAL A 73 10.90 -3.45 -0.40
CA VAL A 73 10.35 -2.72 0.74
C VAL A 73 11.43 -2.17 1.66
N ARG A 74 11.08 -1.11 2.40
CA ARG A 74 11.86 -0.58 3.52
C ARG A 74 11.00 -0.46 4.77
N SER A 75 11.62 -0.37 5.94
CA SER A 75 10.92 0.01 7.16
C SER A 75 10.27 1.41 7.02
N PRO A 76 9.13 1.66 7.70
CA PRO A 76 8.53 2.99 7.76
C PRO A 76 9.47 3.96 8.47
N ARG A 77 9.50 5.21 8.01
CA ARG A 77 10.16 6.33 8.69
C ARG A 77 9.32 6.75 9.90
N ASP A 78 9.93 7.51 10.81
CA ASP A 78 9.22 7.94 12.03
C ASP A 78 8.01 8.83 11.72
N ASP A 79 8.10 9.68 10.71
CA ASP A 79 7.02 10.54 10.23
C ASP A 79 5.93 9.79 9.42
N GLU A 80 6.07 8.48 9.24
CA GLU A 80 5.11 7.63 8.54
C GLU A 80 4.32 6.72 9.49
N LYS A 81 4.73 6.61 10.77
CA LYS A 81 4.12 5.72 11.76
C LYS A 81 2.82 6.29 12.33
N GLU A 82 2.84 7.58 12.67
CA GLU A 82 1.72 8.30 13.28
C GLU A 82 1.74 9.74 12.74
N ILE A 83 0.57 10.37 12.58
CA ILE A 83 0.51 11.81 12.33
C ILE A 83 0.75 12.51 13.67
N SER A 84 1.77 13.36 13.74
CA SER A 84 2.01 14.28 14.86
C SER A 84 1.03 15.46 14.88
#